data_AF-A0AAW9NFC4-F1
#
_entry.id   AF-A0AAW9NFC4-F1
#
_cell.length_a   1.000
_cell.length_b   1.000
_cell.length_c   1.000
_cell.angle_alpha   90.00
_cell.angle_beta   90.00
_cell.angle_gamma   90.00
#
_symmetry.space_group_name_H-M   'P 1'
#
loop_
_entity.id
_entity.type
_entity.pdbx_description
1 polymer ?
#
loop_
_entity_poly.entity_id
_entity_poly.type
_entity_poly.pdbx_seq_one_letter_code
_entity_poly.pdbx_strand_id
1 'polypeptide(L)'
;MFKKILASLGKGAATVDLQCDNHNYQAGESIQGQLVIQGGEVEQKINQVTVRLMMNVVLKQGSVTKEVAHIPLINRDCIQPKERKVIPFHYVLPTNIPISRGTVSYYLDTHLDIEGGVDRKDVDRLVIQSQESITSIFNAMAQLGFRETSDSGKLDQYGQEFAFFPTQQFMGQVNEVEMRFANEESGIRVWMEVDCKSGYKEIEAKREFHLNQKVLEQEDDLHKLLAKYISEAIEQPYAFTQPFSYSTTHPHGRSSQMGNTIPGMVGGLAVGILGTMLFTEMMEGFDIEEIFEEATEDLDGGFDSFFDNGDGEF
;
A
#
# COMPACT_ATOMS: atom_id res chain seq x y z
N MET A 1 -27.37 34.28 -26.28
CA MET A 1 -28.05 32.98 -26.50
C MET A 1 -27.08 31.95 -27.07
N PHE A 2 -26.58 32.11 -28.30
CA PHE A 2 -25.74 31.10 -28.97
C PHE A 2 -24.47 30.70 -28.19
N LYS A 3 -23.71 31.65 -27.65
CA LYS A 3 -22.53 31.35 -26.80
C LYS A 3 -22.88 30.58 -25.51
N LYS A 4 -24.05 30.83 -24.91
CA LYS A 4 -24.51 30.08 -23.72
C LYS A 4 -24.81 28.62 -24.07
N ILE A 5 -25.46 28.38 -25.22
CA ILE A 5 -25.75 27.04 -25.73
C ILE A 5 -24.46 26.29 -26.09
N LEU A 6 -23.46 26.95 -26.67
CA LEU A 6 -22.17 26.32 -26.97
C LEU A 6 -21.36 26.02 -25.71
N ALA A 7 -21.37 26.92 -24.72
CA ALA A 7 -20.71 26.70 -23.44
C ALA A 7 -21.37 25.56 -22.65
N SER A 8 -22.70 25.44 -22.67
CA SER A 8 -23.39 24.29 -22.07
C SER A 8 -23.14 22.97 -22.82
N LEU A 9 -22.59 23.03 -24.04
CA LEU A 9 -22.10 21.86 -24.80
C LEU A 9 -20.58 21.66 -24.65
N GLY A 10 -19.93 22.39 -23.73
CA GLY A 10 -18.51 22.24 -23.41
C GLY A 10 -17.54 23.07 -24.28
N LYS A 11 -18.00 23.81 -25.30
CA LYS A 11 -17.13 24.71 -26.09
C LYS A 11 -17.08 26.09 -25.43
N GLY A 12 -15.92 26.47 -24.92
CA GLY A 12 -15.72 27.76 -24.24
C GLY A 12 -16.37 27.83 -22.85
N ALA A 13 -16.61 26.68 -22.20
CA ALA A 13 -16.92 26.63 -20.78
C ALA A 13 -15.66 26.85 -19.94
N ALA A 14 -15.85 27.14 -18.67
CA ALA A 14 -14.78 27.22 -17.69
C ALA A 14 -13.97 25.93 -17.63
N THR A 15 -12.74 26.04 -17.14
CA THR A 15 -11.82 24.93 -16.90
C THR A 15 -11.32 24.99 -15.46
N VAL A 16 -10.83 23.86 -14.98
CA VAL A 16 -10.24 23.70 -13.65
C VAL A 16 -8.88 23.03 -13.80
N ASP A 17 -7.94 23.41 -12.95
CA ASP A 17 -6.56 22.92 -12.93
C ASP A 17 -6.05 22.98 -11.48
N LEU A 18 -5.67 21.84 -10.90
CA LEU A 18 -5.12 21.75 -9.55
C LEU A 18 -3.60 21.70 -9.63
N GLN A 19 -2.98 22.81 -9.22
CA GLN A 19 -1.53 22.96 -9.28
C GLN A 19 -0.94 22.67 -7.90
N CYS A 20 -0.39 21.47 -7.72
CA CYS A 20 0.33 21.09 -6.49
C CYS A 20 1.80 21.56 -6.54
N ASP A 21 2.33 21.96 -5.39
CA ASP A 21 3.72 22.45 -5.28
C ASP A 21 4.76 21.34 -5.45
N ASN A 22 4.38 20.10 -5.14
CA ASN A 22 5.20 18.89 -5.26
C ASN A 22 4.35 17.72 -5.81
N HIS A 23 5.02 16.64 -6.17
CA HIS A 23 4.40 15.39 -6.64
C HIS A 23 4.86 14.17 -5.84
N ASN A 24 5.83 14.34 -4.94
CA ASN A 24 6.31 13.29 -4.04
C ASN A 24 6.00 13.70 -2.60
N TYR A 25 5.31 12.84 -1.88
CA TYR A 25 4.87 13.10 -0.51
C TYR A 25 5.08 11.87 0.36
N GLN A 26 5.19 12.03 1.67
CA GLN A 26 5.11 10.93 2.63
C GLN A 26 3.69 10.84 3.23
N ALA A 27 3.32 9.66 3.74
CA ALA A 27 2.08 9.52 4.49
C ALA A 27 2.08 10.49 5.70
N GLY A 28 0.98 11.20 5.93
CA GLY A 28 0.91 12.27 6.94
C GLY A 28 1.42 13.64 6.48
N GLU A 29 2.06 13.75 5.31
CA GLU A 29 2.54 15.04 4.78
C GLU A 29 1.39 15.90 4.27
N SER A 30 1.60 17.23 4.28
CA SER A 30 0.67 18.17 3.68
C SER A 30 0.93 18.36 2.19
N ILE A 31 -0.10 18.13 1.39
CA ILE A 31 -0.20 18.64 0.03
C ILE A 31 -0.54 20.13 0.10
N GLN A 32 0.24 20.94 -0.62
CA GLN A 32 0.03 22.38 -0.77
C GLN A 32 -0.01 22.73 -2.26
N GLY A 33 -0.76 23.77 -2.58
CA GLY A 33 -0.85 24.27 -3.95
C GLY A 33 -2.01 25.23 -4.14
N GLN A 34 -2.55 25.26 -5.36
CA GLN A 34 -3.65 26.12 -5.71
C GLN A 34 -4.56 25.48 -6.76
N LEU A 35 -5.86 25.65 -6.57
CA LEU A 35 -6.85 25.38 -7.60
C LEU A 35 -7.05 26.63 -8.45
N VAL A 36 -6.89 26.49 -9.76
CA VAL A 36 -7.12 27.56 -10.74
C VAL A 36 -8.38 27.25 -11.53
N ILE A 37 -9.35 28.15 -11.46
CA ILE A 37 -10.56 28.11 -12.29
C ILE A 37 -10.46 29.23 -13.31
N GLN A 38 -10.49 28.86 -14.59
CA GLN A 38 -10.49 29.80 -15.70
C GLN A 38 -11.90 29.90 -16.27
N GLY A 39 -12.53 31.06 -16.14
CA GLY A 39 -13.85 31.35 -16.67
C GLY A 39 -13.88 31.28 -18.20
N GLY A 40 -15.00 30.77 -18.72
CA GLY A 40 -15.22 30.59 -20.15
C GLY A 40 -15.63 31.88 -20.89
N GLU A 41 -16.41 31.71 -21.96
CA GLU A 41 -16.88 32.80 -22.83
C GLU A 41 -18.11 33.55 -22.28
N VAL A 42 -18.78 32.96 -21.29
CA VAL A 42 -19.99 33.49 -20.65
C VAL A 42 -19.90 33.26 -19.14
N GLU A 43 -20.70 34.01 -18.38
CA GLU A 43 -20.89 33.75 -16.96
C GLU A 43 -21.45 32.34 -16.74
N GLN A 44 -20.89 31.61 -15.77
CA GLN A 44 -21.30 30.26 -15.41
C GLN A 44 -21.42 30.14 -13.89
N LYS A 45 -22.49 29.48 -13.44
CA LYS A 45 -22.67 29.15 -12.04
C LYS A 45 -22.00 27.82 -11.74
N ILE A 46 -21.28 27.79 -10.62
CA ILE A 46 -20.57 26.61 -10.12
C ILE A 46 -21.42 26.03 -9.00
N ASN A 47 -21.83 24.78 -9.17
CA ASN A 47 -22.49 24.02 -8.13
C ASN A 47 -21.48 23.61 -7.07
N GLN A 48 -20.34 23.05 -7.45
CA GLN A 48 -19.30 22.66 -6.50
C GLN A 48 -17.95 22.47 -7.19
N VAL A 49 -16.89 22.54 -6.39
CA VAL A 49 -15.59 22.00 -6.75
C VAL A 49 -15.12 21.05 -5.66
N THR A 50 -14.77 19.84 -6.06
CA THR A 50 -14.30 18.77 -5.16
C THR A 50 -13.00 18.21 -5.70
N VAL A 51 -12.06 17.91 -4.80
CA VAL A 51 -10.86 17.13 -5.12
C VAL A 51 -10.99 15.79 -4.40
N ARG A 52 -10.64 14.71 -5.09
CA ARG A 52 -10.64 13.36 -4.50
C ARG A 52 -9.26 12.77 -4.57
N LEU A 53 -8.74 12.28 -3.45
CA LEU A 53 -7.53 11.45 -3.47
C LEU A 53 -7.93 10.03 -3.84
N MET A 54 -7.44 9.55 -4.96
CA MET A 54 -7.72 8.23 -5.49
C MET A 54 -6.46 7.34 -5.35
N MET A 55 -6.68 6.09 -4.95
CA MET A 55 -5.67 5.03 -4.94
C MET A 55 -6.07 3.98 -5.95
N ASN A 56 -5.12 3.54 -6.77
CA ASN A 56 -5.28 2.39 -7.65
C ASN A 56 -4.35 1.27 -7.19
N VAL A 57 -4.89 0.05 -7.11
CA VAL A 57 -4.16 -1.18 -6.77
C VAL A 57 -4.37 -2.17 -7.90
N VAL A 58 -3.29 -2.64 -8.49
CA VAL A 58 -3.31 -3.72 -9.50
C VAL A 58 -3.23 -5.08 -8.79
N LEU A 59 -4.23 -5.91 -9.01
CA LEU A 59 -4.33 -7.29 -8.51
C LEU A 59 -4.23 -8.27 -9.69
N LYS A 60 -4.09 -9.57 -9.41
CA LYS A 60 -4.03 -10.62 -10.45
C LYS A 60 -5.25 -10.57 -11.39
N GLN A 61 -6.44 -10.31 -10.85
CA GLN A 61 -7.72 -10.36 -11.56
C GLN A 61 -8.12 -9.02 -12.23
N GLY A 62 -7.37 -7.95 -12.01
CA GLY A 62 -7.69 -6.62 -12.53
C GLY A 62 -7.18 -5.50 -11.63
N SER A 63 -7.63 -4.27 -11.89
CA SER A 63 -7.28 -3.13 -11.04
C SER A 63 -8.49 -2.64 -10.25
N VAL A 64 -8.22 -2.28 -9.01
CA VAL A 64 -9.18 -1.70 -8.08
C VAL A 64 -8.82 -0.22 -7.90
N THR A 65 -9.81 0.66 -8.06
CA THR A 65 -9.65 2.09 -7.76
C THR A 65 -10.54 2.47 -6.59
N LYS A 66 -9.96 3.13 -5.58
CA LYS A 66 -10.66 3.57 -4.36
C LYS A 66 -10.42 5.03 -4.06
N GLU A 67 -11.46 5.68 -3.53
CA GLU A 67 -11.39 7.06 -3.06
C GLU A 67 -10.88 7.08 -1.61
N VAL A 68 -9.62 7.47 -1.43
CA VAL A 68 -8.98 7.58 -0.11
C VAL A 68 -9.54 8.76 0.68
N ALA A 69 -9.85 9.86 0.01
CA ALA A 69 -10.36 11.06 0.64
C ALA A 69 -11.22 11.91 -0.29
N HIS A 70 -12.26 12.52 0.27
CA HIS A 70 -13.14 13.49 -0.38
C HIS A 70 -12.90 14.89 0.18
N ILE A 71 -12.51 15.85 -0.67
CA ILE A 71 -12.06 17.19 -0.26
C ILE A 71 -12.92 18.26 -0.96
N PRO A 72 -14.02 18.73 -0.34
CA PRO A 72 -14.84 19.80 -0.90
C PRO A 72 -14.13 21.15 -0.77
N LEU A 73 -14.00 21.89 -1.88
CA LEU A 73 -13.35 23.20 -1.92
C LEU A 73 -14.35 24.35 -2.09
N ILE A 74 -15.37 24.17 -2.95
CA ILE A 74 -16.41 25.17 -3.23
C ILE A 74 -17.76 24.47 -3.25
N ASN A 75 -18.79 25.10 -2.67
CA ASN A 75 -20.15 24.54 -2.63
C ASN A 75 -21.20 25.36 -3.39
N ARG A 76 -20.96 26.63 -3.71
CA ARG A 76 -21.73 27.49 -4.64
C ARG A 76 -20.90 28.71 -4.99
N ASP A 77 -20.72 28.99 -6.27
CA ASP A 77 -20.01 30.17 -6.74
C ASP A 77 -20.46 30.57 -8.15
N CYS A 78 -19.92 31.65 -8.66
CA CYS A 78 -20.06 32.10 -10.04
C CYS A 78 -18.67 32.44 -10.60
N ILE A 79 -18.43 32.10 -11.86
CA ILE A 79 -17.22 32.49 -12.59
C ILE A 79 -17.61 33.37 -13.77
N GLN A 80 -17.02 34.57 -13.82
CA GLN A 80 -17.26 35.55 -14.88
C GLN A 80 -16.50 35.17 -16.17
N PRO A 81 -16.93 35.69 -17.33
CA PRO A 81 -16.23 35.44 -18.59
C PRO A 81 -14.74 35.83 -18.47
N LYS A 82 -13.85 34.89 -18.82
CA LYS A 82 -12.39 35.05 -18.78
C LYS A 82 -11.80 35.38 -17.41
N GLU A 83 -12.57 35.31 -16.33
CA GLU A 83 -12.06 35.47 -14.97
C GLU A 83 -11.05 34.36 -14.66
N ARG A 84 -9.96 34.72 -13.97
CA ARG A 84 -9.06 33.74 -13.37
C ARG A 84 -9.24 33.77 -11.87
N LYS A 85 -9.82 32.72 -11.32
CA LYS A 85 -10.03 32.54 -9.88
C LYS A 85 -9.00 31.55 -9.35
N VAL A 86 -8.33 31.90 -8.26
CA VAL A 86 -7.30 31.07 -7.61
C VAL A 86 -7.70 30.83 -6.17
N ILE A 87 -7.68 29.58 -5.75
CA ILE A 87 -8.06 29.15 -4.41
C ILE A 87 -6.91 28.33 -3.83
N PRO A 88 -6.34 28.72 -2.68
CA PRO A 88 -5.31 27.92 -2.02
C PRO A 88 -5.83 26.52 -1.72
N PHE A 89 -5.01 25.52 -2.02
CA PHE A 89 -5.28 24.12 -1.72
C PHE A 89 -4.35 23.65 -0.61
N HIS A 90 -4.93 22.99 0.40
CA HIS A 90 -4.19 22.38 1.49
C HIS A 90 -4.91 21.13 1.96
N TYR A 91 -4.18 20.02 2.02
CA TYR A 91 -4.71 18.76 2.50
C TYR A 91 -3.61 17.94 3.20
N VAL A 92 -3.92 17.33 4.34
CA VAL A 92 -2.99 16.44 5.05
C VAL A 92 -3.30 15.00 4.67
N LEU A 93 -2.31 14.30 4.12
CA LEU A 93 -2.44 12.89 3.74
C LEU A 93 -2.72 12.02 4.97
N PRO A 94 -3.52 10.95 4.85
CA PRO A 94 -3.66 10.00 5.94
C PRO A 94 -2.31 9.35 6.26
N THR A 95 -2.09 9.00 7.53
CA THR A 95 -0.80 8.46 8.01
C THR A 95 -0.62 6.97 7.69
N ASN A 96 -1.71 6.25 7.42
CA ASN A 96 -1.73 4.80 7.23
C ASN A 96 -2.15 4.47 5.78
N ILE A 97 -1.45 5.02 4.80
CA ILE A 97 -1.64 4.68 3.38
C ILE A 97 -0.40 3.94 2.85
N PRO A 98 -0.56 2.98 1.93
CA PRO A 98 0.59 2.27 1.36
C PRO A 98 1.52 3.20 0.57
N ILE A 99 2.79 2.85 0.55
CA ILE A 99 3.82 3.47 -0.29
C ILE A 99 3.48 3.19 -1.75
N SER A 100 3.70 4.17 -2.62
CA SER A 100 3.63 3.99 -4.07
C SER A 100 4.76 3.09 -4.54
N ARG A 101 4.43 1.82 -4.75
CA ARG A 101 5.38 0.77 -5.12
C ARG A 101 4.63 -0.32 -5.89
N GLY A 102 5.26 -0.83 -6.95
CA GLY A 102 4.70 -1.91 -7.77
C GLY A 102 3.28 -1.63 -8.24
N THR A 103 2.32 -2.31 -7.63
CA THR A 103 0.91 -2.29 -8.00
C THR A 103 0.11 -1.13 -7.39
N VAL A 104 0.67 -0.37 -6.44
CA VAL A 104 -0.03 0.72 -5.76
C VAL A 104 0.36 2.08 -6.33
N SER A 105 -0.64 2.88 -6.71
CA SER A 105 -0.45 4.24 -7.24
C SER A 105 -1.55 5.21 -6.81
N TYR A 106 -1.29 6.52 -6.88
CA TYR A 106 -2.22 7.56 -6.43
C TYR A 106 -2.38 8.70 -7.43
N TYR A 107 -3.55 9.33 -7.41
CA TYR A 107 -3.81 10.56 -8.13
C TYR A 107 -4.90 11.40 -7.44
N LEU A 108 -4.89 12.71 -7.68
CA LEU A 108 -5.96 13.63 -7.32
C LEU A 108 -6.90 13.76 -8.52
N ASP A 109 -8.21 13.61 -8.28
CA ASP A 109 -9.27 13.78 -9.27
C ASP A 109 -10.11 15.00 -8.90
N THR A 110 -9.87 16.10 -9.61
CA THR A 110 -10.54 17.37 -9.40
C THR A 110 -11.78 17.45 -10.28
N HIS A 111 -12.92 17.75 -9.68
CA HIS A 111 -14.20 17.88 -10.38
C HIS A 111 -14.80 19.27 -10.18
N LEU A 112 -15.08 19.96 -11.29
CA LEU A 112 -15.80 21.23 -11.34
C LEU A 112 -17.20 20.98 -11.92
N ASP A 113 -18.21 21.08 -11.07
CA ASP A 113 -19.63 20.90 -11.40
C ASP A 113 -20.25 22.25 -11.79
N ILE A 114 -20.75 22.34 -13.02
CA ILE A 114 -21.28 23.58 -13.60
C ILE A 114 -22.79 23.45 -13.79
N GLU A 115 -23.57 24.39 -13.21
CA GLU A 115 -25.02 24.35 -13.27
C GLU A 115 -25.53 24.42 -14.73
N GLY A 116 -26.19 23.34 -15.17
CA GLY A 116 -26.72 23.23 -16.53
C GLY A 116 -25.66 23.21 -17.63
N GLY A 117 -24.39 22.92 -17.27
CA GLY A 117 -23.25 22.82 -18.18
C GLY A 117 -22.65 21.42 -18.22
N VAL A 118 -21.53 21.30 -18.94
CA VAL A 118 -20.69 20.09 -18.93
C VAL A 118 -19.62 20.26 -17.86
N ASP A 119 -19.57 19.31 -16.92
CA ASP A 119 -18.58 19.29 -15.86
C ASP A 119 -17.16 19.16 -16.40
N ARG A 120 -16.19 19.67 -15.62
CA ARG A 120 -14.76 19.58 -15.95
C ARG A 120 -14.03 18.71 -14.95
N LYS A 121 -12.98 18.07 -15.47
CA LYS A 121 -12.11 17.18 -14.71
C LYS A 121 -10.66 17.54 -14.95
N ASP A 122 -9.88 17.31 -13.92
CA ASP A 122 -8.43 17.40 -13.95
C ASP A 122 -7.83 16.29 -13.07
N VAL A 123 -6.68 15.76 -13.47
CA VAL A 123 -6.07 14.57 -12.84
C VAL A 123 -4.57 14.78 -12.65
N ASP A 124 -4.14 14.81 -11.38
CA ASP A 124 -2.74 14.98 -11.00
C ASP A 124 -2.20 13.72 -10.33
N ARG A 125 -1.14 13.13 -10.88
CA ARG A 125 -0.49 11.97 -10.25
C ARG A 125 0.40 12.43 -9.12
N LEU A 126 0.41 11.64 -8.05
CA LEU A 126 1.36 11.81 -6.95
C LEU A 126 1.96 10.48 -6.52
N VAL A 127 3.12 10.56 -5.88
CA VAL A 127 3.89 9.43 -5.38
C VAL A 127 3.95 9.56 -3.87
N ILE A 128 3.46 8.53 -3.18
CA ILE A 128 3.64 8.35 -1.74
C ILE A 128 4.96 7.63 -1.51
N GLN A 129 5.96 8.32 -0.98
CA GLN A 129 7.29 7.79 -0.68
C GLN A 129 7.31 7.09 0.68
N SER A 130 8.27 6.19 0.84
CA SER A 130 8.64 5.62 2.14
C SER A 130 9.14 6.71 3.09
N GLN A 131 8.89 6.52 4.38
CA GLN A 131 9.54 7.31 5.43
C GLN A 131 11.07 7.07 5.39
N GLU A 132 11.84 8.00 5.93
CA GLU A 132 13.32 7.92 5.94
C GLU A 132 13.82 6.64 6.63
N SER A 133 13.19 6.24 7.75
CA SER A 133 13.50 5.01 8.48
C SER A 133 13.38 3.75 7.62
N ILE A 134 12.29 3.61 6.86
CA ILE A 134 12.06 2.48 5.94
C ILE A 134 13.04 2.57 4.76
N THR A 135 13.31 3.77 4.27
CA THR A 135 14.29 4.00 3.21
C THR A 135 15.70 3.56 3.64
N SER A 136 16.08 3.77 4.90
CA SER A 136 17.33 3.25 5.46
C SER A 136 17.39 1.72 5.44
N ILE A 137 16.28 1.03 5.71
CA ILE A 137 16.19 -0.43 5.62
C ILE A 137 16.39 -0.89 4.17
N PHE A 138 15.73 -0.26 3.20
CA PHE A 138 15.91 -0.57 1.77
C PHE A 138 17.35 -0.36 1.31
N ASN A 139 17.98 0.74 1.74
CA ASN A 139 19.38 1.00 1.43
C ASN A 139 20.32 -0.03 2.06
N ALA A 140 20.06 -0.46 3.30
CA ALA A 140 20.84 -1.50 3.95
C ALA A 140 20.70 -2.85 3.23
N MET A 141 19.50 -3.23 2.79
CA MET A 141 19.29 -4.41 1.94
C MET A 141 20.07 -4.33 0.62
N ALA A 142 20.04 -3.16 -0.04
CA ALA A 142 20.79 -2.94 -1.27
C ALA A 142 22.31 -3.12 -1.08
N GLN A 143 22.86 -2.65 0.06
CA GLN A 143 24.26 -2.84 0.40
C GLN A 143 24.63 -4.28 0.74
N LEU A 144 23.69 -5.05 1.29
CA LEU A 144 23.84 -6.49 1.48
C LEU A 144 23.79 -7.28 0.17
N GLY A 145 23.59 -6.59 -0.96
CA GLY A 145 23.54 -7.17 -2.28
C GLY A 145 22.17 -7.69 -2.67
N PHE A 146 21.10 -7.25 -2.00
CA PHE A 146 19.73 -7.52 -2.43
C PHE A 146 19.24 -6.45 -3.41
N ARG A 147 18.26 -6.81 -4.23
CA ARG A 147 17.51 -5.88 -5.08
C ARG A 147 16.04 -6.15 -4.93
N GLU A 148 15.23 -5.10 -4.97
CA GLU A 148 13.78 -5.28 -4.98
C GLU A 148 13.31 -6.00 -6.23
N THR A 149 12.36 -6.92 -6.05
CA THR A 149 11.68 -7.63 -7.12
C THR A 149 10.71 -6.71 -7.87
N SER A 150 10.21 -7.17 -9.02
CA SER A 150 9.21 -6.40 -9.80
C SER A 150 7.81 -6.39 -9.19
N ASP A 151 7.51 -7.33 -8.32
CA ASP A 151 6.25 -7.50 -7.59
C ASP A 151 6.29 -6.94 -6.15
N SER A 152 7.44 -6.42 -5.71
CA SER A 152 7.57 -5.65 -4.47
C SER A 152 6.54 -4.52 -4.37
N GLY A 153 6.01 -4.31 -3.17
CA GLY A 153 4.96 -3.34 -2.90
C GLY A 153 3.54 -3.90 -3.00
N LYS A 154 3.39 -5.22 -3.11
CA LYS A 154 2.10 -5.92 -3.10
C LYS A 154 1.37 -5.62 -1.80
N LEU A 155 0.06 -5.46 -1.92
CA LEU A 155 -0.82 -5.24 -0.78
C LEU A 155 -1.55 -6.56 -0.48
N ASP A 156 -1.65 -6.92 0.80
CA ASP A 156 -2.41 -8.07 1.30
C ASP A 156 -3.24 -7.69 2.55
N GLN A 157 -3.79 -8.69 3.23
CA GLN A 157 -4.59 -8.50 4.45
C GLN A 157 -3.80 -7.98 5.66
N TYR A 158 -2.49 -8.20 5.68
CA TYR A 158 -1.58 -7.82 6.75
C TYR A 158 -0.95 -6.45 6.52
N GLY A 159 -0.74 -6.05 5.26
CA GLY A 159 -0.20 -4.74 4.92
C GLY A 159 0.48 -4.74 3.56
N GLN A 160 1.42 -3.83 3.38
CA GLN A 160 2.24 -3.78 2.17
C GLN A 160 3.53 -4.57 2.35
N GLU A 161 3.75 -5.54 1.48
CA GLU A 161 4.92 -6.41 1.43
C GLU A 161 5.94 -5.90 0.42
N PHE A 162 7.21 -5.94 0.82
CA PHE A 162 8.36 -5.55 -0.01
C PHE A 162 9.27 -6.76 -0.16
N ALA A 163 9.55 -7.11 -1.40
CA ALA A 163 10.19 -8.35 -1.79
C ALA A 163 11.58 -8.08 -2.41
N PHE A 164 12.56 -8.89 -2.05
CA PHE A 164 13.97 -8.68 -2.39
C PHE A 164 14.69 -9.97 -2.77
N PHE A 165 15.35 -9.98 -3.93
CA PHE A 165 16.17 -11.13 -4.36
C PHE A 165 17.68 -10.84 -4.21
N PRO A 166 18.51 -11.85 -3.87
CA PRO A 166 19.95 -11.66 -3.70
C PRO A 166 20.69 -11.60 -5.04
N THR A 167 21.72 -10.76 -5.10
CA THR A 167 22.61 -10.59 -6.26
C THR A 167 24.10 -10.76 -5.93
N GLN A 168 24.45 -10.95 -4.65
CA GLN A 168 25.82 -11.11 -4.18
C GLN A 168 25.96 -12.22 -3.13
N GLN A 169 26.36 -11.90 -1.89
CA GLN A 169 26.81 -12.85 -0.86
C GLN A 169 25.80 -13.94 -0.48
N PHE A 170 24.50 -13.67 -0.63
CA PHE A 170 23.41 -14.60 -0.30
C PHE A 170 22.89 -15.40 -1.50
N MET A 171 23.46 -15.20 -2.70
CA MET A 171 23.05 -15.98 -3.89
C MET A 171 23.26 -17.48 -3.66
N GLY A 172 22.25 -18.27 -4.05
CA GLY A 172 22.28 -19.73 -3.91
C GLY A 172 21.98 -20.25 -2.50
N GLN A 173 21.82 -19.37 -1.52
CA GLN A 173 21.39 -19.71 -0.16
C GLN A 173 19.99 -19.17 0.15
N VAL A 174 19.67 -17.99 -0.39
CA VAL A 174 18.37 -17.33 -0.27
C VAL A 174 17.76 -17.21 -1.67
N ASN A 175 16.46 -17.46 -1.80
CA ASN A 175 15.69 -17.13 -2.99
C ASN A 175 15.18 -15.69 -2.89
N GLU A 176 14.51 -15.39 -1.79
CA GLU A 176 13.85 -14.11 -1.56
C GLU A 176 13.90 -13.71 -0.08
N VAL A 177 13.80 -12.41 0.17
CA VAL A 177 13.52 -11.84 1.48
C VAL A 177 12.31 -10.95 1.33
N GLU A 178 11.28 -11.20 2.12
CA GLU A 178 10.07 -10.39 2.15
C GLU A 178 9.98 -9.64 3.46
N MET A 179 9.52 -8.39 3.42
CA MET A 179 9.39 -7.56 4.61
C MET A 179 8.10 -6.76 4.63
N ARG A 180 7.48 -6.69 5.81
CA ARG A 180 6.41 -5.74 6.15
C ARG A 180 6.85 -4.86 7.32
N PHE A 181 6.32 -3.64 7.38
CA PHE A 181 6.74 -2.64 8.36
C PHE A 181 5.56 -2.05 9.11
N ALA A 182 5.72 -1.83 10.42
CA ALA A 182 4.83 -0.95 11.18
C ALA A 182 5.62 0.15 11.88
N ASN A 183 5.13 1.38 11.74
CA ASN A 183 5.66 2.54 12.45
C ASN A 183 5.22 2.48 13.92
N GLU A 184 6.19 2.41 14.83
CA GLU A 184 5.99 2.50 16.27
C GLU A 184 6.65 3.78 16.81
N GLU A 185 6.24 4.28 17.98
CA GLU A 185 6.82 5.50 18.56
C GLU A 185 8.34 5.42 18.78
N SER A 186 8.86 4.21 19.01
CA SER A 186 10.28 3.95 19.30
C SER A 186 11.13 3.53 18.09
N GLY A 187 10.52 3.38 16.90
CA GLY A 187 11.19 2.87 15.71
C GLY A 187 10.27 2.10 14.78
N ILE A 188 10.81 1.07 14.12
CA ILE A 188 10.10 0.26 13.12
C ILE A 188 10.02 -1.18 13.58
N ARG A 189 8.80 -1.72 13.64
CA ARG A 189 8.57 -3.16 13.71
C ARG A 189 8.73 -3.75 12.32
N VAL A 190 9.47 -4.85 12.22
CA VAL A 190 9.71 -5.56 10.97
C VAL A 190 9.25 -7.00 11.13
N TRP A 191 8.44 -7.45 10.17
CA TRP A 191 8.18 -8.86 9.90
C TRP A 191 9.02 -9.22 8.68
N MET A 192 9.98 -10.11 8.84
CA MET A 192 10.90 -10.52 7.79
C MET A 192 10.75 -12.02 7.56
N GLU A 193 10.55 -12.39 6.32
CA GLU A 193 10.56 -13.75 5.83
C GLU A 193 11.80 -13.94 4.96
N VAL A 194 12.50 -15.06 5.13
CA VAL A 194 13.69 -15.40 4.35
C VAL A 194 13.49 -16.79 3.77
N ASP A 195 13.50 -16.87 2.45
CA ASP A 195 13.28 -18.13 1.74
C ASP A 195 14.62 -18.85 1.56
N CYS A 196 14.91 -19.72 2.52
CA CYS A 196 16.18 -20.42 2.63
C CYS A 196 16.19 -21.69 1.77
N LYS A 197 17.26 -21.89 1.00
CA LYS A 197 17.51 -23.16 0.31
C LYS A 197 18.07 -24.20 1.26
N SER A 198 17.35 -25.31 1.42
CA SER A 198 17.78 -26.48 2.18
C SER A 198 17.76 -27.74 1.31
N GLY A 199 18.87 -27.97 0.60
CA GLY A 199 18.98 -29.08 -0.36
C GLY A 199 18.08 -28.86 -1.58
N TYR A 200 17.05 -29.71 -1.74
CA TYR A 200 16.03 -29.60 -2.80
C TYR A 200 14.74 -28.91 -2.32
N LYS A 201 14.66 -28.54 -1.04
CA LYS A 201 13.48 -27.90 -0.46
C LYS A 201 13.79 -26.43 -0.14
N GLU A 202 12.73 -25.64 -0.19
CA GLU A 202 12.69 -24.27 0.30
C GLU A 202 12.10 -24.28 1.71
N ILE A 203 12.64 -23.44 2.59
CA ILE A 203 12.13 -23.26 3.95
C ILE A 203 11.98 -21.77 4.20
N GLU A 204 10.77 -21.36 4.51
CA GLU A 204 10.46 -20.00 4.93
C GLU A 204 10.87 -19.80 6.39
N ALA A 205 11.86 -18.94 6.62
CA ALA A 205 12.32 -18.56 7.94
C ALA A 205 11.78 -17.17 8.31
N LYS A 206 10.79 -17.15 9.21
CA LYS A 206 10.02 -15.98 9.63
C LYS A 206 10.55 -15.42 10.96
N ARG A 207 10.88 -14.13 10.96
CA ARG A 207 11.39 -13.42 12.13
C ARG A 207 10.74 -12.06 12.30
N GLU A 208 10.39 -11.77 13.55
CA GLU A 208 9.91 -10.46 13.97
C GLU A 208 10.93 -9.75 14.85
N PHE A 209 11.14 -8.47 14.60
CA PHE A 209 12.05 -7.66 15.41
C PHE A 209 11.68 -6.18 15.36
N HIS A 210 12.20 -5.43 16.33
CA HIS A 210 12.06 -3.98 16.38
C HIS A 210 13.42 -3.31 16.14
N LEU A 211 13.47 -2.45 15.13
CA LEU A 211 14.58 -1.57 14.86
C LEU A 211 14.31 -0.23 15.56
N ASN A 212 15.06 0.06 16.62
CA ASN A 212 14.94 1.35 17.28
C ASN A 212 15.58 2.47 16.44
N GLN A 213 15.21 3.71 16.77
CA GLN A 213 15.70 4.91 16.05
C GLN A 213 17.23 4.97 15.93
N LYS A 214 17.96 4.61 16.99
CA LYS A 214 19.44 4.63 16.96
C LYS A 214 20.02 3.68 15.91
N VAL A 215 19.45 2.49 15.76
CA VAL A 215 19.88 1.53 14.72
C VAL A 215 19.52 2.06 13.33
N LEU A 216 18.32 2.61 13.17
CA LEU A 216 17.85 3.17 11.88
C LEU A 216 18.69 4.36 11.39
N GLU A 217 19.28 5.13 12.31
CA GLU A 217 20.14 6.28 12.02
C GLU A 217 21.63 5.90 11.83
N GLN A 218 22.02 4.66 12.14
CA GLN A 218 23.40 4.20 12.02
C GLN A 218 23.50 3.10 10.95
N GLU A 219 23.83 3.51 9.73
CA GLU A 219 23.87 2.67 8.53
C GLU A 219 24.68 1.38 8.73
N ASP A 220 25.87 1.46 9.32
CA ASP A 220 26.73 0.30 9.62
C ASP A 220 26.09 -0.69 10.60
N ASP A 221 25.38 -0.19 11.62
CA ASP A 221 24.73 -1.02 12.64
C ASP A 221 23.52 -1.73 12.04
N LEU A 222 22.71 -1.01 11.26
CA LEU A 222 21.56 -1.56 10.54
C LEU A 222 22.00 -2.64 9.55
N HIS A 223 23.02 -2.35 8.74
CA HIS A 223 23.61 -3.30 7.79
C HIS A 223 24.05 -4.60 8.49
N LYS A 224 24.86 -4.48 9.56
CA LYS A 224 25.36 -5.66 10.29
C LYS A 224 24.24 -6.46 10.95
N LEU A 225 23.22 -5.78 11.46
CA LEU A 225 22.09 -6.42 12.12
C LEU A 225 21.25 -7.23 11.13
N LEU A 226 20.90 -6.65 9.99
CA LEU A 226 20.16 -7.35 8.94
C LEU A 226 20.97 -8.51 8.36
N ALA A 227 22.27 -8.32 8.10
CA ALA A 227 23.16 -9.40 7.67
C ALA A 227 23.14 -10.58 8.64
N LYS A 228 23.29 -10.27 9.94
CA LYS A 228 23.26 -11.27 11.01
C LYS A 228 21.93 -12.03 11.02
N TYR A 229 20.81 -11.33 10.90
CA TYR A 229 19.49 -11.97 10.98
C TYR A 229 19.21 -12.88 9.79
N ILE A 230 19.62 -12.48 8.59
CA ILE A 230 19.53 -13.32 7.38
C ILE A 230 20.45 -14.53 7.51
N SER A 231 21.70 -14.36 7.98
CA SER A 231 22.62 -15.47 8.22
C SER A 231 22.09 -16.47 9.24
N GLU A 232 21.52 -16.01 10.36
CA GLU A 232 20.92 -16.89 11.37
C GLU A 232 19.72 -17.68 10.81
N ALA A 233 18.91 -17.06 9.93
CA ALA A 233 17.81 -17.72 9.24
C ALA A 233 18.31 -18.84 8.28
N ILE A 234 19.43 -18.61 7.58
CA ILE A 234 20.05 -19.63 6.71
C ILE A 234 20.66 -20.77 7.54
N GLU A 235 21.32 -20.46 8.65
CA GLU A 235 22.00 -21.44 9.50
C GLU A 235 21.02 -22.33 10.27
N GLN A 236 19.89 -21.78 10.72
CA GLN A 236 18.90 -22.47 11.55
C GLN A 236 17.45 -22.19 11.11
N PRO A 237 17.06 -22.50 9.86
CA PRO A 237 15.76 -22.09 9.31
C PRO A 237 14.58 -22.67 10.10
N TYR A 238 14.70 -23.92 10.58
CA TYR A 238 13.68 -24.59 11.39
C TYR A 238 13.42 -23.93 12.76
N ALA A 239 14.31 -23.06 13.24
CA ALA A 239 14.08 -22.29 14.47
C ALA A 239 13.11 -21.11 14.25
N PHE A 240 12.81 -20.77 12.99
CA PHE A 240 12.06 -19.59 12.56
C PHE A 240 10.81 -19.95 11.75
N THR A 241 10.26 -21.16 11.89
CA THR A 241 9.06 -21.58 11.13
C THR A 241 7.75 -21.16 11.79
N GLN A 242 7.81 -20.46 12.92
CA GLN A 242 6.59 -19.98 13.58
C GLN A 242 5.95 -18.87 12.74
N PRO A 243 4.62 -18.88 12.56
CA PRO A 243 3.95 -17.81 11.86
C PRO A 243 4.14 -16.49 12.60
N PHE A 244 4.05 -15.40 11.84
CA PHE A 244 4.08 -14.06 12.41
C PHE A 244 2.97 -13.87 13.45
N SER A 245 3.33 -13.26 14.57
CA SER A 245 2.45 -12.78 15.64
C SER A 245 1.68 -11.52 15.21
N TYR A 246 0.94 -11.62 14.11
CA TYR A 246 -0.17 -10.70 13.87
C TYR A 246 -1.15 -10.87 15.04
N SER A 247 -1.36 -9.83 15.87
CA SER A 247 -2.13 -9.97 17.12
C SER A 247 -3.53 -10.52 16.85
N THR A 248 -3.77 -11.78 17.21
CA THR A 248 -5.06 -12.46 17.10
C THR A 248 -5.79 -12.39 18.43
N THR A 249 -6.39 -11.24 18.75
CA THR A 249 -7.44 -11.24 19.78
C THR A 249 -8.62 -12.06 19.26
N HIS A 250 -8.77 -13.29 19.74
CA HIS A 250 -9.98 -14.09 19.56
C HIS A 250 -11.04 -13.60 20.56
N PRO A 251 -12.26 -13.25 20.11
CA PRO A 251 -13.42 -13.33 21.00
C PRO A 251 -14.47 -14.26 20.39
N HIS A 252 -14.86 -15.27 21.17
CA HIS A 252 -16.12 -15.96 20.98
C HIS A 252 -17.27 -14.95 20.89
N GLY A 253 -17.87 -14.78 19.71
CA GLY A 253 -19.10 -14.01 19.56
C GLY A 253 -19.36 -13.56 18.13
N ARG A 254 -20.51 -13.95 17.59
CA ARG A 254 -21.02 -13.55 16.27
C ARG A 254 -21.11 -12.02 16.13
N SER A 255 -20.17 -11.40 15.40
CA SER A 255 -20.38 -10.11 14.74
C SER A 255 -19.30 -9.87 13.68
N SER A 256 -19.72 -9.43 12.49
CA SER A 256 -18.95 -8.93 11.32
C SER A 256 -17.42 -8.87 11.48
N GLN A 257 -16.76 -9.78 10.76
CA GLN A 257 -15.32 -10.01 10.70
C GLN A 257 -14.57 -8.76 10.16
N MET A 258 -14.10 -7.90 11.05
CA MET A 258 -13.07 -6.88 10.77
C MET A 258 -11.71 -7.56 10.80
N GLY A 259 -10.89 -7.36 9.76
CA GLY A 259 -9.50 -7.82 9.73
C GLY A 259 -8.71 -7.27 10.93
N ASN A 260 -7.84 -8.10 11.50
CA ASN A 260 -7.03 -7.75 12.68
C ASN A 260 -6.01 -6.67 12.29
N THR A 261 -6.12 -5.49 12.86
CA THR A 261 -5.31 -4.35 12.50
C THR A 261 -4.06 -4.26 13.37
N ILE A 262 -2.88 -4.19 12.76
CA ILE A 262 -1.66 -3.77 13.46
C ILE A 262 -1.57 -2.24 13.42
N PRO A 263 -1.58 -1.56 14.58
CA PRO A 263 -1.37 -0.12 14.63
C PRO A 263 -0.05 0.28 13.95
N GLY A 264 -0.09 1.30 13.10
CA GLY A 264 1.09 1.83 12.42
C GLY A 264 1.59 1.00 11.23
N MET A 265 0.95 -0.12 10.90
CA MET A 265 1.29 -0.95 9.75
C MET A 265 1.25 -0.14 8.44
N VAL A 266 2.33 -0.22 7.68
CA VAL A 266 2.47 0.41 6.36
C VAL A 266 1.60 -0.33 5.37
N GLY A 267 0.71 0.41 4.70
CA GLY A 267 -0.34 -0.20 3.88
C GLY A 267 -1.37 -0.99 4.68
N GLY A 268 -1.35 -0.94 6.01
CA GLY A 268 -2.34 -1.61 6.84
C GLY A 268 -3.74 -1.11 6.50
N LEU A 269 -4.61 -2.02 6.06
CA LEU A 269 -6.00 -1.75 5.64
C LEU A 269 -6.93 -1.47 6.84
N ALA A 270 -6.39 -0.86 7.89
CA ALA A 270 -6.97 -0.87 9.21
C ALA A 270 -8.03 0.21 9.49
N VAL A 271 -8.21 1.18 8.59
CA VAL A 271 -8.95 2.39 8.94
C VAL A 271 -10.08 2.64 7.94
N GLY A 272 -11.26 2.12 8.26
CA GLY A 272 -12.53 2.50 7.64
C GLY A 272 -12.94 1.69 6.41
N ILE A 273 -13.95 2.22 5.70
CA ILE A 273 -14.62 1.57 4.55
C ILE A 273 -13.62 1.11 3.47
N LEU A 274 -12.53 1.85 3.30
CA LEU A 274 -11.50 1.56 2.31
C LEU A 274 -10.78 0.25 2.56
N GLY A 275 -10.44 -0.01 3.82
CA GLY A 275 -9.74 -1.22 4.21
C GLY A 275 -10.60 -2.47 4.09
N THR A 276 -11.86 -2.39 4.54
CA THR A 276 -12.82 -3.50 4.44
C THR A 276 -13.13 -3.85 3.00
N MET A 277 -13.40 -2.85 2.14
CA MET A 277 -13.76 -3.12 0.75
C MET A 277 -12.57 -3.64 -0.07
N LEU A 278 -11.37 -3.07 0.12
CA LEU A 278 -10.18 -3.53 -0.58
C LEU A 278 -9.81 -4.96 -0.14
N PHE A 279 -9.92 -5.25 1.15
CA PHE A 279 -9.79 -6.61 1.65
C PHE A 279 -10.82 -7.57 1.05
N THR A 280 -12.10 -7.16 0.95
CA THR A 280 -13.14 -7.99 0.29
C THR A 280 -12.82 -8.24 -1.18
N GLU A 281 -12.44 -7.22 -1.94
CA GLU A 281 -12.11 -7.39 -3.37
C GLU A 281 -10.86 -8.24 -3.59
N MET A 282 -9.90 -8.16 -2.66
CA MET A 282 -8.74 -9.05 -2.67
C MET A 282 -9.15 -10.49 -2.34
N MET A 283 -9.99 -10.70 -1.32
CA MET A 283 -10.54 -12.01 -0.95
C MET A 283 -11.40 -12.64 -2.03
N GLU A 284 -12.22 -11.86 -2.74
CA GLU A 284 -13.01 -12.33 -3.89
C GLU A 284 -12.13 -12.70 -5.09
N GLY A 285 -10.90 -12.17 -5.15
CA GLY A 285 -9.89 -12.54 -6.14
C GLY A 285 -9.10 -13.81 -5.80
N PHE A 286 -9.01 -14.20 -4.52
CA PHE A 286 -8.43 -15.49 -4.15
C PHE A 286 -9.46 -16.59 -4.46
N ASP A 287 -9.15 -17.46 -5.41
CA ASP A 287 -9.89 -18.72 -5.53
C ASP A 287 -9.75 -19.44 -4.18
N ILE A 288 -10.86 -19.97 -3.65
CA ILE A 288 -10.86 -20.70 -2.37
C ILE A 288 -9.82 -21.83 -2.37
N GLU A 289 -9.42 -22.30 -3.56
CA GLU A 289 -8.34 -23.26 -3.77
C GLU A 289 -6.94 -22.72 -3.44
N GLU A 290 -6.57 -21.45 -3.72
CA GLU A 290 -5.25 -20.88 -3.36
C GLU A 290 -5.09 -20.73 -1.83
N ILE A 291 -6.17 -20.36 -1.12
CA ILE A 291 -6.20 -20.30 0.35
C ILE A 291 -6.06 -21.71 0.95
N PHE A 292 -6.59 -22.72 0.26
CA PHE A 292 -6.43 -24.11 0.65
C PHE A 292 -5.04 -24.66 0.31
N GLU A 293 -4.40 -24.25 -0.79
CA GLU A 293 -3.01 -24.64 -1.11
C GLU A 293 -2.03 -24.11 -0.06
N GLU A 294 -2.12 -22.84 0.33
CA GLU A 294 -1.29 -22.26 1.39
C GLU A 294 -1.54 -22.94 2.75
N ALA A 295 -2.79 -23.31 3.06
CA ALA A 295 -3.15 -24.05 4.26
C ALA A 295 -2.87 -25.57 4.19
N THR A 296 -2.65 -26.14 3.01
CA THR A 296 -2.39 -27.59 2.82
C THR A 296 -0.90 -27.89 2.65
N GLU A 297 -0.09 -26.94 2.18
CA GLU A 297 1.37 -27.03 2.29
C GLU A 297 1.82 -27.04 3.77
N ASP A 298 1.08 -26.35 4.65
CA ASP A 298 1.24 -26.42 6.12
C ASP A 298 0.79 -27.76 6.75
N LEU A 299 0.05 -28.60 6.01
CA LEU A 299 -0.51 -29.87 6.52
C LEU A 299 0.12 -31.12 5.89
N ASP A 300 0.83 -31.03 4.76
CA ASP A 300 1.39 -32.19 4.07
C ASP A 300 2.73 -32.68 4.66
N GLY A 301 3.17 -32.06 5.77
CA GLY A 301 4.38 -32.45 6.52
C GLY A 301 4.21 -33.62 7.50
N GLY A 302 3.04 -34.28 7.58
CA GLY A 302 2.82 -35.23 8.66
C GLY A 302 1.65 -36.20 8.50
N PHE A 303 1.66 -37.07 7.48
CA PHE A 303 0.74 -38.20 7.44
C PHE A 303 1.31 -39.51 6.88
N ASP A 304 2.57 -39.85 7.18
CA ASP A 304 3.18 -41.12 6.75
C ASP A 304 3.60 -42.05 7.93
N SER A 305 2.87 -42.03 9.06
CA SER A 305 3.18 -42.94 10.18
C SER A 305 1.98 -43.42 11.00
N PHE A 306 0.83 -43.70 10.37
CA PHE A 306 -0.36 -44.17 11.11
C PHE A 306 -0.99 -45.51 10.68
N PHE A 307 -0.32 -46.31 9.84
CA PHE A 307 -0.73 -47.70 9.61
C PHE A 307 0.43 -48.68 9.83
N ASP A 308 0.90 -48.77 11.08
CA ASP A 308 1.47 -50.01 11.62
C ASP A 308 0.36 -50.70 12.43
N ASN A 309 -0.42 -51.55 11.76
CA ASN A 309 -1.23 -52.55 12.44
C ASN A 309 -0.59 -53.90 12.16
N GLY A 310 0.22 -54.35 13.13
CA GLY A 310 0.59 -55.74 13.23
C GLY A 310 -0.64 -56.60 13.50
N ASP A 311 -0.78 -57.66 12.71
CA ASP A 311 -1.59 -58.82 13.06
C ASP A 311 -0.71 -60.06 12.92
N GLY A 312 -0.50 -60.73 14.05
CA GLY A 312 0.12 -62.04 14.13
C GLY A 312 -0.90 -63.18 14.07
N GLU A 313 -0.35 -64.40 13.95
CA GLU A 313 -0.97 -65.73 13.96
C GLU A 313 -1.67 -66.14 12.64
N PHE A 314 -1.32 -67.23 11.95
CA PHE A 314 -0.81 -68.56 12.35
C PHE A 314 0.27 -69.09 11.39
#